data_AF-A0A3D8JB54-F1
#
_entry.id   AF-A0A3D8JB54-F1
#
_cell.length_a   1.000
_cell.length_b   1.000
_cell.length_c   1.000
_cell.angle_alpha   90.00
_cell.angle_beta   90.00
_cell.angle_gamma   90.00
#
_symmetry.space_group_name_H-M   'P 1'
#
loop_
_entity.id
_entity.type
_entity.pdbx_description
1 polymer ?
#
loop_
_entity_poly.entity_id
_entity_poly.type
_entity_poly.pdbx_seq_one_letter_code
_entity_poly.pdbx_strand_id
1 'polypeptide(L)'
;MQKAFSMIELVFVIVILGIIASIALPKLSLTRSDAQYTAIVADIQTIMSTIEQQYLVEDINPTQLNGDLIMESARLSSSRWIATNTGIRLAKNQAIDANNNCVFIDFNQTNLVVRIDSTIQTPLCQKLAKQYPKTLITPLENNTIKF
;
A
#
# COMPACT_ATOMS: atom_id res chain seq x y z
N MET A 1 -44.04 -33.33 -10.20
CA MET A 1 -43.79 -33.34 -8.75
C MET A 1 -42.40 -32.74 -8.51
N GLN A 2 -42.30 -31.57 -7.89
CA GLN A 2 -41.00 -30.99 -7.55
C GLN A 2 -40.46 -31.70 -6.30
N LYS A 3 -39.24 -32.25 -6.38
CA LYS A 3 -38.56 -32.83 -5.22
C LYS A 3 -38.09 -31.69 -4.33
N ALA A 4 -38.68 -31.55 -3.15
CA ALA A 4 -38.14 -30.68 -2.11
C ALA A 4 -36.84 -31.29 -1.57
N PHE A 5 -35.85 -30.44 -1.33
CA PHE A 5 -34.59 -30.84 -0.71
C PHE A 5 -34.86 -31.33 0.72
N SER A 6 -34.24 -32.44 1.13
CA SER A 6 -34.43 -32.98 2.47
C SER A 6 -33.74 -32.10 3.50
N MET A 7 -34.34 -31.95 4.69
CA MET A 7 -33.70 -31.22 5.79
C MET A 7 -32.32 -31.81 6.14
N ILE A 8 -32.16 -33.13 6.06
CA ILE A 8 -30.87 -33.78 6.35
C ILE A 8 -29.80 -33.43 5.31
N GLU A 9 -30.18 -33.30 4.04
CA GLU A 9 -29.26 -32.92 2.97
C GLU A 9 -28.77 -31.48 3.20
N LEU A 10 -29.66 -30.59 3.65
CA LEU A 10 -29.30 -29.20 3.96
C LEU A 10 -28.28 -29.14 5.11
N VAL A 11 -28.51 -29.90 6.17
CA VAL A 11 -27.60 -29.96 7.33
C VAL A 11 -26.22 -30.48 6.90
N PHE A 12 -26.16 -31.54 6.09
CA PHE A 12 -24.90 -32.10 5.64
C PHE A 12 -24.07 -31.10 4.81
N VAL A 13 -24.73 -30.33 3.94
CA VAL A 13 -24.06 -29.28 3.15
C VAL A 13 -23.47 -28.19 4.07
N ILE A 14 -24.22 -27.71 5.07
CA ILE A 14 -23.74 -26.67 5.98
C ILE A 14 -22.55 -27.18 6.82
N VAL A 15 -22.58 -28.43 7.27
CA VAL A 15 -21.47 -29.04 8.03
C VAL A 15 -20.20 -29.11 7.17
N ILE A 16 -20.30 -29.58 5.93
CA ILE A 16 -19.15 -29.64 5.01
C ILE A 16 -18.60 -28.23 4.74
N LEU A 17 -19.46 -27.27 4.43
CA LEU A 17 -19.05 -25.88 4.20
C LEU A 17 -18.37 -25.29 5.44
N GLY A 18 -18.84 -25.60 6.64
CA GLY A 18 -18.24 -25.18 7.91
C GLY A 18 -16.81 -25.71 8.09
N ILE A 19 -16.58 -27.00 7.79
CA ILE A 19 -15.25 -27.63 7.88
C ILE A 19 -14.29 -26.96 6.90
N ILE A 20 -14.70 -26.80 5.63
CA ILE A 20 -13.85 -26.19 4.60
C ILE A 20 -13.53 -24.72 4.94
N ALA A 21 -14.54 -23.95 5.38
CA ALA A 21 -14.38 -22.55 5.74
C ALA A 21 -13.38 -22.35 6.90
N SER A 22 -13.41 -23.24 7.90
CA SER A 22 -12.51 -23.15 9.06
C SER A 22 -11.02 -23.22 8.68
N ILE A 23 -10.68 -23.94 7.61
CA ILE A 23 -9.31 -24.10 7.11
C ILE A 23 -8.97 -23.03 6.06
N ALA A 24 -9.92 -22.68 5.20
CA ALA A 24 -9.69 -21.77 4.09
C ALA A 24 -9.58 -20.29 4.53
N LEU A 25 -10.43 -19.86 5.48
CA LEU A 25 -10.49 -18.44 5.91
C LEU A 25 -9.17 -17.94 6.53
N PRO A 26 -8.51 -18.66 7.46
CA PRO A 26 -7.26 -18.19 8.04
C PRO A 26 -6.14 -18.09 7.00
N LYS A 27 -6.04 -19.09 6.10
CA LYS A 27 -5.05 -19.08 5.01
C LYS A 27 -5.26 -17.89 4.08
N LEU A 28 -6.51 -17.63 3.67
CA LEU A 28 -6.82 -16.51 2.78
C LEU A 28 -6.47 -15.16 3.42
N SER A 29 -6.69 -15.01 4.73
CA SER A 29 -6.29 -13.78 5.45
C SER A 29 -4.78 -13.57 5.45
N LEU A 30 -4.00 -14.63 5.71
CA LEU A 30 -2.53 -14.54 5.69
C LEU A 30 -2.01 -14.22 4.29
N THR A 31 -2.46 -14.95 3.27
CA THR A 31 -2.05 -14.72 1.88
C THR A 31 -2.43 -13.32 1.38
N ARG A 32 -3.59 -12.79 1.80
CA ARG A 32 -3.98 -11.41 1.48
C ARG A 32 -3.01 -10.39 2.10
N SER A 33 -2.63 -10.58 3.36
CA SER A 33 -1.68 -9.67 4.02
C SER A 33 -0.29 -9.71 3.39
N ASP A 34 0.15 -10.90 2.93
CA ASP A 34 1.42 -11.07 2.23
C ASP A 34 1.39 -10.43 0.85
N ALA A 35 0.30 -10.60 0.11
CA ALA A 35 0.10 -9.94 -1.18
C ALA A 35 0.11 -8.41 -1.03
N GLN A 36 -0.55 -7.88 -0.01
CA GLN A 36 -0.53 -6.44 0.30
C GLN A 36 0.89 -5.96 0.61
N TYR A 37 1.64 -6.70 1.42
CA TYR A 37 3.04 -6.38 1.73
C TYR A 37 3.89 -6.30 0.46
N THR A 38 3.88 -7.34 -0.37
CA THR A 38 4.68 -7.37 -1.61
C THR A 38 4.29 -6.24 -2.56
N ALA A 39 3.00 -5.97 -2.68
CA ALA A 39 2.50 -4.92 -3.56
C ALA A 39 2.89 -3.52 -3.08
N ILE A 40 2.89 -3.27 -1.77
CA ILE A 40 3.36 -2.00 -1.17
C ILE A 40 4.86 -1.82 -1.36
N VAL A 41 5.66 -2.87 -1.18
CA VAL A 41 7.11 -2.81 -1.42
C VAL A 41 7.42 -2.47 -2.88
N ALA A 42 6.72 -3.09 -3.83
CA ALA A 42 6.86 -2.80 -5.25
C ALA A 42 6.43 -1.36 -5.59
N ASP A 43 5.32 -0.89 -5.01
CA ASP A 43 4.87 0.48 -5.19
C ASP A 43 5.91 1.48 -4.65
N ILE A 44 6.47 1.26 -3.45
CA ILE A 44 7.51 2.14 -2.85
C ILE A 44 8.71 2.28 -3.80
N GLN A 45 9.19 1.17 -4.39
CA GLN A 45 10.29 1.20 -5.36
C GLN A 45 9.92 1.96 -6.63
N THR A 46 8.70 1.75 -7.12
CA THR A 46 8.16 2.45 -8.29
C THR A 46 8.05 3.95 -8.03
N ILE A 47 7.57 4.35 -6.85
CA ILE A 47 7.44 5.74 -6.43
C ILE A 47 8.80 6.43 -6.40
N MET A 48 9.79 5.83 -5.71
CA MET A 48 11.12 6.43 -5.62
C MET A 48 11.73 6.63 -7.00
N SER A 49 11.76 5.59 -7.84
CA SER A 49 12.34 5.68 -9.18
C SER A 49 11.60 6.65 -10.11
N THR A 50 10.26 6.65 -10.08
CA THR A 50 9.46 7.50 -10.97
C THR A 50 9.56 8.97 -10.59
N ILE A 51 9.52 9.28 -9.29
CA ILE A 51 9.65 10.66 -8.81
C ILE A 51 11.05 11.20 -9.06
N GLU A 52 12.10 10.39 -8.84
CA GLU A 52 13.47 10.76 -9.18
C GLU A 52 13.58 11.11 -10.68
N GLN A 53 13.04 10.24 -11.55
CA GLN A 53 13.08 10.46 -12.99
C GLN A 53 12.28 11.70 -13.42
N GLN A 54 11.07 11.86 -12.88
CA GLN A 54 10.21 12.97 -13.28
C GLN A 54 10.80 14.32 -12.85
N TYR A 55 11.38 14.40 -11.64
CA TYR A 55 12.03 15.60 -11.15
C TYR A 55 13.29 15.99 -11.95
N LEU A 56 13.94 15.04 -12.62
CA LEU A 56 15.07 15.31 -13.51
C LEU A 56 14.64 15.79 -14.90
N VAL A 57 13.44 15.41 -15.35
CA VAL A 57 12.92 15.74 -16.69
C VAL A 57 12.12 17.04 -16.67
N GLU A 58 11.36 17.27 -15.60
CA GLU A 58 10.45 18.41 -15.45
C GLU A 58 10.99 19.38 -14.39
N ASP A 59 10.94 20.68 -14.67
CA ASP A 59 11.24 21.72 -13.67
C ASP A 59 10.04 21.90 -12.73
N ILE A 60 9.87 20.94 -11.81
CA ILE A 60 8.74 20.89 -10.89
C ILE A 60 8.95 21.92 -9.79
N ASN A 61 8.02 22.86 -9.67
CA ASN A 61 8.05 23.82 -8.58
C ASN A 61 7.82 23.14 -7.23
N PRO A 62 8.46 23.58 -6.14
CA PRO A 62 8.26 23.00 -4.80
C PRO A 62 6.82 23.03 -4.30
N THR A 63 5.98 23.91 -4.88
CA THR A 63 4.55 24.02 -4.57
C THR A 63 3.69 22.94 -5.23
N GLN A 64 4.21 22.24 -6.24
CA GLN A 64 3.54 21.12 -6.93
C GLN A 64 3.93 19.76 -6.34
N LEU A 65 4.88 19.73 -5.40
CA LEU A 65 5.29 18.53 -4.68
C LEU A 65 4.23 18.15 -3.64
N ASN A 66 3.23 17.39 -4.07
CA ASN A 66 2.14 16.91 -3.23
C ASN A 66 1.85 15.42 -3.44
N GLY A 67 0.91 14.86 -2.68
CA GLY A 67 0.48 13.48 -2.83
C GLY A 67 -0.11 13.13 -4.19
N ASP A 68 -0.80 14.08 -4.83
CA ASP A 68 -1.44 13.87 -6.12
C ASP A 68 -0.41 13.61 -7.22
N LEU A 69 0.70 14.36 -7.21
CA LEU A 69 1.84 14.14 -8.10
C LEU A 69 2.39 12.70 -7.96
N ILE A 70 2.54 12.20 -6.73
CA ILE A 70 3.03 10.83 -6.49
C ILE A 70 2.03 9.79 -7.02
N MET A 71 0.74 10.01 -6.78
CA MET A 71 -0.31 9.10 -7.24
C MET A 71 -0.37 9.02 -8.76
N GLU A 72 -0.27 10.18 -9.44
CA GLU A 72 -0.36 10.28 -10.89
C GLU A 72 0.90 9.75 -11.58
N SER A 73 2.07 10.16 -11.13
CA SER A 73 3.37 9.79 -11.72
C SER A 73 3.61 8.29 -11.65
N ALA A 74 3.47 7.69 -10.46
CA ALA A 74 3.69 6.27 -10.23
C ALA A 74 2.45 5.42 -10.56
N ARG A 75 1.37 6.02 -11.09
CA ARG A 75 0.10 5.35 -11.46
C ARG A 75 -0.43 4.45 -10.35
N LEU A 76 -0.45 4.99 -9.13
CA LEU A 76 -0.85 4.24 -7.95
C LEU A 76 -2.37 4.03 -7.91
N SER A 77 -2.77 2.88 -7.36
CA SER A 77 -4.18 2.58 -7.16
C SER A 77 -4.74 3.30 -5.94
N SER A 78 -5.83 4.05 -6.11
CA SER A 78 -6.59 4.69 -5.03
C SER A 78 -7.21 3.72 -4.02
N SER A 79 -7.24 2.42 -4.35
CA SER A 79 -7.63 1.36 -3.41
C SER A 79 -6.56 1.01 -2.38
N ARG A 80 -5.29 1.36 -2.65
CA ARG A 80 -4.12 1.08 -1.80
C ARG A 80 -3.48 2.33 -1.24
N TRP A 81 -3.56 3.45 -1.97
CA TRP A 81 -2.92 4.70 -1.61
C TRP A 81 -3.91 5.86 -1.67
N ILE A 82 -3.67 6.86 -0.82
CA ILE A 82 -4.41 8.11 -0.81
C ILE A 82 -3.43 9.28 -0.72
N ALA A 83 -3.68 10.28 -1.55
CA ALA A 83 -2.93 11.53 -1.54
C ALA A 83 -3.26 12.37 -0.30
N THR A 84 -2.24 13.04 0.21
CA THR A 84 -2.29 14.08 1.22
C THR A 84 -1.52 15.29 0.70
N ASN A 85 -1.62 16.42 1.40
CA ASN A 85 -0.96 17.65 0.97
C ASN A 85 0.57 17.50 0.84
N THR A 86 1.19 16.66 1.67
CA THR A 86 2.64 16.50 1.71
C THR A 86 3.13 15.21 1.06
N GLY A 87 2.24 14.30 0.67
CA GLY A 87 2.66 12.97 0.27
C GLY A 87 1.52 11.97 0.17
N ILE A 88 1.79 10.69 0.40
CA ILE A 88 0.79 9.62 0.31
C ILE A 88 0.79 8.73 1.54
N ARG A 89 -0.37 8.12 1.81
CA ARG A 89 -0.59 7.17 2.91
C ARG A 89 -1.29 5.92 2.38
N LEU A 90 -1.27 4.86 3.18
CA LEU A 90 -2.04 3.67 2.88
C LEU A 90 -3.54 3.95 3.00
N ALA A 91 -4.29 3.49 2.00
CA ALA A 91 -5.72 3.66 1.90
C ALA A 91 -6.47 2.37 2.15
N LYS A 92 -7.66 2.51 2.72
CA LYS A 92 -8.66 1.47 2.86
C LYS A 92 -10.03 2.12 2.64
N ASN A 93 -10.79 1.59 1.68
CA ASN A 93 -12.10 2.13 1.31
C ASN A 93 -12.05 3.64 0.97
N GLN A 94 -11.07 4.06 0.18
CA GLN A 94 -10.88 5.46 -0.24
C GLN A 94 -10.64 6.47 0.90
N ALA A 95 -10.29 5.98 2.09
CA ALA A 95 -9.86 6.78 3.23
C ALA A 95 -8.52 6.27 3.76
N ILE A 96 -7.86 7.03 4.62
CA ILE A 96 -6.62 6.60 5.28
C ILE A 96 -6.91 5.34 6.11
N ASP A 97 -6.08 4.29 5.96
CA ASP A 97 -6.22 3.07 6.76
C ASP A 97 -5.75 3.29 8.20
N ALA A 98 -6.65 3.68 9.09
CA ALA A 98 -6.33 3.98 10.49
C ALA A 98 -5.61 2.84 11.24
N ASN A 99 -5.77 1.58 10.81
CA ASN A 99 -5.10 0.45 11.45
C ASN A 99 -3.70 0.19 10.90
N ASN A 100 -3.48 0.48 9.61
CA ASN A 100 -2.21 0.20 8.92
C ASN A 100 -1.51 1.48 8.43
N ASN A 101 -1.81 2.64 9.00
CA ASN A 101 -1.21 3.91 8.60
C ASN A 101 0.24 4.06 9.09
N CYS A 102 1.10 3.12 8.70
CA CYS A 102 2.50 3.08 9.07
C CYS A 102 3.43 3.53 7.95
N VAL A 103 2.96 3.67 6.72
CA VAL A 103 3.81 4.10 5.58
C VAL A 103 3.59 5.57 5.32
N PHE A 104 4.67 6.34 5.47
CA PHE A 104 4.71 7.77 5.23
C PHE A 104 5.67 8.02 4.08
N ILE A 105 5.16 8.45 2.94
CA ILE A 105 5.97 8.90 1.82
C ILE A 105 5.63 10.36 1.65
N ASP A 106 6.55 11.25 2.02
CA ASP A 106 6.33 12.69 2.06
C ASP A 106 7.44 13.43 1.34
N PHE A 107 7.10 14.58 0.76
CA PHE A 107 8.06 15.56 0.30
C PHE A 107 8.49 16.47 1.45
N ASN A 108 9.79 16.65 1.58
CA ASN A 108 10.41 17.66 2.43
C ASN A 108 11.26 18.59 1.57
N GLN A 109 10.60 19.53 0.89
CA GLN A 109 11.11 20.59 -0.01
C GLN A 109 12.08 20.13 -1.11
N THR A 110 13.22 19.56 -0.72
CA THR A 110 14.30 19.06 -1.58
C THR A 110 14.46 17.55 -1.51
N ASN A 111 13.65 16.83 -0.74
CA ASN A 111 13.79 15.38 -0.57
C ASN A 111 12.45 14.66 -0.64
N LEU A 112 12.43 13.47 -1.22
CA LEU A 112 11.40 12.47 -1.01
C LEU A 112 11.80 11.60 0.19
N VAL A 113 10.94 11.54 1.19
CA VAL A 113 11.19 10.87 2.46
C VAL A 113 10.21 9.71 2.62
N VAL A 114 10.75 8.49 2.69
CA VAL A 114 9.97 7.28 2.99
C VAL A 114 10.29 6.85 4.41
N ARG A 115 9.28 6.89 5.29
CA ARG A 115 9.38 6.50 6.69
C ARG A 115 8.32 5.45 7.00
N ILE A 116 8.74 4.40 7.71
CA ILE A 116 7.83 3.41 8.28
C ILE A 116 7.71 3.64 9.78
N ASP A 117 6.48 3.82 10.26
CA ASP A 117 6.17 3.93 11.69
C ASP A 117 6.08 2.54 12.32
N SER A 118 7.03 2.25 13.22
CA SER A 118 7.14 0.98 13.93
C SER A 118 6.26 0.88 15.17
N THR A 119 5.56 1.97 15.55
CA THR A 119 4.64 1.95 16.70
C THR A 119 3.38 1.11 16.43
N ILE A 120 2.99 0.99 15.16
CA ILE A 120 1.83 0.23 14.71
C ILE A 120 2.20 -1.26 14.57
N GLN A 121 1.63 -2.11 15.42
CA GLN A 121 1.97 -3.53 15.55
C GLN A 121 1.13 -4.48 14.67
N THR A 122 0.54 -3.99 13.57
CA THR A 122 -0.18 -4.88 12.65
C THR A 122 0.80 -5.79 11.89
N PRO A 123 0.36 -6.99 11.45
CA PRO A 123 1.24 -7.91 10.72
C PRO A 123 1.89 -7.29 9.48
N LEU A 124 1.16 -6.41 8.78
CA LEU A 124 1.65 -5.69 7.62
C LEU A 124 2.77 -4.70 8.01
N CYS A 125 2.51 -3.84 9.01
CA CYS A 125 3.45 -2.80 9.43
C CYS A 125 4.72 -3.37 10.07
N GLN A 126 4.60 -4.46 10.83
CA GLN A 126 5.78 -5.16 11.37
C GLN A 126 6.67 -5.73 10.26
N LYS A 127 6.09 -6.28 9.19
CA LYS A 127 6.87 -6.77 8.04
C LYS A 127 7.55 -5.63 7.31
N LEU A 128 6.84 -4.52 7.08
CA LEU A 128 7.41 -3.32 6.43
C LEU A 128 8.53 -2.69 7.28
N ALA A 129 8.35 -2.58 8.60
CA ALA A 129 9.36 -2.02 9.49
C ALA A 129 10.64 -2.88 9.57
N LYS A 130 10.51 -4.21 9.41
CA LYS A 130 11.67 -5.11 9.30
C LYS A 130 12.42 -4.91 7.98
N GLN A 131 11.71 -4.69 6.88
CA GLN A 131 12.30 -4.45 5.56
C GLN A 131 12.95 -3.07 5.45
N TYR A 132 12.31 -2.05 6.02
CA TYR A 132 12.75 -0.66 5.99
C TYR A 132 12.95 -0.13 7.41
N PRO A 133 14.02 -0.56 8.12
CA PRO A 133 14.26 -0.16 9.50
C PRO A 133 14.77 1.28 9.63
N LYS A 134 15.20 1.89 8.52
CA LYS A 134 15.67 3.27 8.44
C LYS A 134 14.82 4.06 7.47
N THR A 135 14.65 5.35 7.73
CA THR A 135 14.04 6.30 6.80
C THR A 135 14.89 6.34 5.53
N LEU A 136 14.24 6.17 4.38
CA LEU A 136 14.87 6.39 3.08
C LEU A 136 14.69 7.85 2.71
N ILE A 137 15.78 8.48 2.28
CA ILE A 137 15.79 9.87 1.85
C ILE A 137 16.39 9.88 0.47
N THR A 138 15.58 10.27 -0.50
CA THR A 138 16.01 10.50 -1.87
C THR A 138 16.13 12.02 -2.07
N PRO A 139 17.33 12.55 -2.33
CA PRO A 139 17.48 13.95 -2.67
C PRO A 139 16.90 14.21 -4.07
N LEU A 140 16.05 15.23 -4.14
CA LEU A 140 15.50 15.79 -5.38
C LEU A 140 16.43 16.93 -5.80
N GLU A 141 17.64 16.57 -6.20
CA GLU A 141 18.60 17.52 -6.75
C GLU A 141 18.42 17.56 -8.26
N ASN A 142 18.12 18.74 -8.80
CA ASN A 142 18.15 18.98 -10.23
C ASN A 142 19.62 19.06 -10.64
N ASN A 143 20.26 17.90 -10.81
CA ASN A 143 21.59 17.85 -11.41
C ASN A 143 21.39 18.02 -12.91
N THR A 144 21.04 19.24 -13.33
CA THR A 144 21.07 19.64 -14.73
C THR A 144 22.46 19.28 -15.24
N ILE A 145 22.55 18.25 -16.06
CA ILE A 145 23.75 18.01 -16.86
C ILE A 145 23.81 19.21 -17.79
N LYS A 146 24.57 20.24 -17.38
CA LYS A 146 24.96 21.34 -18.26
C LYS A 146 25.82 20.71 -19.35
N PHE A 147 25.23 20.49 -20.52
CA PHE A 147 25.97 20.32 -21.77
C PHE A 147 26.61 21.66 -22.16
#